data_AF-A0A7C8FVY5-F1
#
_entry.id   AF-A0A7C8FVY5-F1
#
_cell.length_a   1.000
_cell.length_b   1.000
_cell.length_c   1.000
_cell.angle_alpha   90.00
_cell.angle_beta   90.00
_cell.angle_gamma   90.00
#
_symmetry.space_group_name_H-M   'P 1'
#
loop_
_entity.id
_entity.type
_entity.pdbx_description
1 polymer ?
#
loop_
_entity_poly.entity_id
_entity_poly.type
_entity_poly.pdbx_seq_one_letter_code
_entity_poly.pdbx_strand_id
1 'polypeptide(L)'
;MQIQEFARVYQTPYRVPQRRGSETDTIMLPARTFSCAWGEVLCQALDGQPEGALRARVKTLQTAYQGWFETVGDVLMRQLSHTLEASDAEVMTALAEMAFHRMNTHLGAAWLRLARSSETHGARRQSGEVAADATASARIAIRADIDRLSGAHRGIETSGEFAADDVVELDDWYSALVTQMRAFDDLLEVAQIDPDVVVLPAPVQFSTQGAASCDVVLVNPATDRAIGVRVPHRSGWRSSLSSSSGMPRAGRVAAAQSADSGKDTEDTSPSGVGQRIDHSRVLEMGTLRPAQIVTIALHQLRPVEAQA
;
A
#
# COMPACT_ATOMS: atom_id res chain seq x y z
N MET A 1 -9.59 -1.74 -14.56
CA MET A 1 -9.16 -1.02 -15.78
C MET A 1 -8.30 -1.93 -16.65
N GLN A 2 -7.97 -1.56 -17.89
CA GLN A 2 -6.97 -2.29 -18.70
C GLN A 2 -5.57 -2.12 -18.10
N ILE A 3 -4.70 -3.13 -18.25
CA ILE A 3 -3.34 -3.10 -17.71
C ILE A 3 -2.53 -1.92 -18.27
N GLN A 4 -2.61 -1.66 -19.57
CA GLN A 4 -1.90 -0.54 -20.19
C GLN A 4 -2.37 0.83 -19.69
N GLU A 5 -3.66 0.97 -19.41
CA GLU A 5 -4.22 2.19 -18.81
C GLU A 5 -3.69 2.38 -17.39
N PHE A 6 -3.66 1.30 -16.60
CA PHE A 6 -3.07 1.31 -15.26
C PHE A 6 -1.60 1.72 -15.32
N ALA A 7 -0.78 1.07 -16.15
CA ALA A 7 0.63 1.40 -16.31
C ALA A 7 0.86 2.87 -16.65
N ARG A 8 0.06 3.45 -17.55
CA ARG A 8 0.17 4.87 -17.94
C ARG A 8 -0.11 5.83 -16.78
N VAL A 9 -1.12 5.54 -15.95
CA VAL A 9 -1.45 6.35 -14.76
C VAL A 9 -0.27 6.38 -13.78
N TYR A 10 0.43 5.24 -13.67
CA TYR A 10 1.52 5.04 -12.73
C TYR A 10 2.88 4.94 -13.42
N GLN A 11 3.14 5.70 -14.49
CA GLN A 11 4.45 5.72 -15.20
C GLN A 11 5.29 6.98 -14.93
N THR A 12 4.71 8.09 -14.45
CA THR A 12 5.33 9.42 -14.53
C THR A 12 6.27 9.81 -13.36
N PRO A 13 5.99 9.55 -12.07
CA PRO A 13 6.88 9.92 -10.94
C PRO A 13 7.98 8.94 -10.49
N TYR A 14 8.35 7.90 -11.26
CA TYR A 14 8.89 6.64 -10.69
C TYR A 14 10.40 6.49 -10.51
N ARG A 15 11.21 7.41 -11.01
CA ARG A 15 12.63 7.11 -11.25
C ARG A 15 13.60 7.58 -10.18
N VAL A 16 13.16 8.40 -9.20
CA VAL A 16 14.08 9.01 -8.24
C VAL A 16 13.47 9.02 -6.85
N PRO A 17 14.09 8.33 -5.87
CA PRO A 17 13.78 8.53 -4.46
C PRO A 17 13.94 10.02 -4.14
N GLN A 18 12.89 10.68 -3.67
CA GLN A 18 12.99 12.08 -3.26
C GLN A 18 13.90 12.18 -2.03
N ARG A 19 14.93 13.04 -2.12
CA ARG A 19 15.77 13.42 -0.97
C ARG A 19 15.30 14.79 -0.48
N ARG A 20 14.89 14.87 0.78
CA ARG A 20 14.45 16.07 1.50
C ARG A 20 15.55 16.62 2.41
N GLY A 21 16.61 15.85 2.66
CA GLY A 21 17.85 16.33 3.30
C GLY A 21 17.89 16.19 4.82
N SER A 22 16.91 15.54 5.45
CA SER A 22 16.91 15.23 6.89
C SER A 22 17.62 13.90 7.21
N GLU A 23 17.87 13.67 8.51
CA GLU A 23 18.48 12.42 9.01
C GLU A 23 17.58 11.21 8.74
N THR A 24 16.28 11.32 9.05
CA THR A 24 15.24 10.33 8.73
C THR A 24 15.25 9.98 7.24
N ASP A 25 15.42 10.97 6.37
CA ASP A 25 15.50 10.78 4.93
C ASP A 25 16.75 9.98 4.49
N THR A 26 17.88 10.21 5.16
CA THR A 26 19.12 9.46 4.90
C THR A 26 18.96 8.00 5.30
N ILE A 27 18.32 7.76 6.43
CA ILE A 27 18.04 6.42 6.96
C ILE A 27 17.03 5.68 6.05
N MET A 28 16.00 6.37 5.54
CA MET A 28 14.95 5.78 4.70
C MET A 28 15.31 5.64 3.22
N LEU A 29 16.42 6.23 2.78
CA LEU A 29 16.82 6.21 1.37
C LEU A 29 16.92 4.78 0.78
N PRO A 30 17.50 3.77 1.48
CA PRO A 30 17.51 2.40 0.98
C PRO A 30 16.10 1.82 0.81
N ALA A 31 15.21 2.01 1.80
CA ALA A 31 13.83 1.54 1.76
C ALA A 31 13.10 2.12 0.53
N ARG A 32 13.16 3.44 0.35
CA ARG A 32 12.58 4.13 -0.81
C ARG A 32 13.16 3.68 -2.13
N THR A 33 14.47 3.41 -2.18
CA THR A 33 15.14 2.88 -3.38
C THR A 33 14.57 1.51 -3.77
N PHE A 34 14.36 0.62 -2.80
CA PHE A 34 13.72 -0.67 -3.05
C PHE A 34 12.26 -0.50 -3.50
N SER A 35 11.49 0.41 -2.89
CA SER A 35 10.12 0.70 -3.33
C SER A 35 10.06 1.22 -4.77
N CYS A 36 10.97 2.12 -5.15
CA CYS A 36 11.11 2.58 -6.54
C CYS A 36 11.43 1.42 -7.48
N ALA A 37 12.41 0.56 -7.12
CA ALA A 37 12.79 -0.58 -7.95
C ALA A 37 11.65 -1.59 -8.15
N TRP A 38 10.84 -1.86 -7.12
CA TRP A 38 9.64 -2.69 -7.24
C TRP A 38 8.55 -2.03 -8.10
N GLY A 39 8.40 -0.70 -8.00
CA GLY A 39 7.51 0.05 -8.91
C GLY A 39 7.94 -0.02 -10.36
N GLU A 40 9.24 0.05 -10.65
CA GLU A 40 9.74 -0.15 -12.01
C GLU A 40 9.48 -1.56 -12.52
N VAL A 41 9.70 -2.59 -11.68
CA VAL A 41 9.37 -3.98 -12.03
C VAL A 41 7.89 -4.13 -12.34
N LEU A 42 7.01 -3.55 -11.53
CA LEU A 42 5.56 -3.57 -11.78
C LEU A 42 5.23 -2.94 -13.13
N CYS A 43 5.69 -1.71 -13.38
CA CYS A 43 5.41 -1.02 -14.65
C CYS A 43 5.97 -1.80 -15.85
N GLN A 44 7.19 -2.32 -15.75
CA GLN A 44 7.80 -3.14 -16.80
C GLN A 44 7.00 -4.42 -17.09
N ALA A 45 6.48 -5.06 -16.05
CA ALA A 45 5.62 -6.22 -16.21
C ALA A 45 4.31 -5.87 -16.93
N LEU A 46 3.69 -4.77 -16.53
CA LEU A 46 2.44 -4.27 -17.12
C LEU A 46 2.62 -3.75 -18.55
N ASP A 47 3.80 -3.22 -18.88
CA ASP A 47 4.19 -2.80 -20.24
C ASP A 47 4.58 -3.98 -21.15
N GLY A 48 4.54 -5.22 -20.65
CA GLY A 48 4.81 -6.42 -21.44
C GLY A 48 6.29 -6.66 -21.75
N GLN A 49 7.20 -6.28 -20.84
CA GLN A 49 8.61 -6.63 -20.99
C GLN A 49 8.82 -8.15 -21.08
N PRO A 50 9.85 -8.63 -21.83
CA PRO A 50 10.09 -10.06 -22.00
C PRO A 50 10.32 -10.79 -20.67
N GLU A 51 9.69 -11.97 -20.52
CA GLU A 51 9.71 -12.77 -19.28
C GLU A 51 11.14 -12.99 -18.76
N GLY A 52 12.06 -13.39 -19.64
CA GLY A 52 13.42 -13.77 -19.23
C GLY A 52 14.18 -12.65 -18.52
N ALA A 53 14.11 -11.42 -19.05
CA ALA A 53 14.77 -10.26 -18.47
C ALA A 53 14.10 -9.83 -17.17
N LEU A 54 12.78 -9.78 -17.15
CA LEU A 54 12.01 -9.36 -15.99
C LEU A 54 12.15 -10.35 -14.82
N ARG A 55 12.12 -11.65 -15.10
CA ARG A 55 12.30 -12.70 -14.09
C ARG A 55 13.70 -12.68 -13.47
N ALA A 56 14.74 -12.44 -14.27
CA ALA A 56 16.10 -12.27 -13.76
C ALA A 56 16.18 -11.05 -12.83
N ARG A 57 15.60 -9.93 -13.25
CA ARG A 57 15.53 -8.71 -12.44
C ARG A 57 14.80 -8.92 -11.12
N VAL A 58 13.64 -9.58 -11.13
CA VAL A 58 12.87 -9.92 -9.91
C VAL A 58 13.72 -10.74 -8.95
N LYS A 59 14.42 -11.78 -9.43
CA LYS A 59 15.26 -12.61 -8.56
C LYS A 59 16.38 -11.82 -7.91
N THR A 60 17.13 -11.04 -8.70
CA THR A 60 18.23 -10.22 -8.19
C THR A 60 17.73 -9.21 -7.18
N LEU A 61 16.63 -8.51 -7.49
CA LEU A 61 16.02 -7.55 -6.58
C LEU A 61 15.54 -8.21 -5.29
N GLN A 62 14.86 -9.35 -5.39
CA GLN A 62 14.36 -10.07 -4.23
C GLN A 62 15.48 -10.55 -3.30
N THR A 63 16.58 -11.09 -3.85
CA THR A 63 17.73 -11.51 -3.02
C THR A 63 18.33 -10.34 -2.26
N ALA A 64 18.56 -9.20 -2.92
CA ALA A 64 19.07 -8.00 -2.28
C ALA A 64 18.08 -7.44 -1.24
N TYR A 65 16.78 -7.45 -1.58
CA TYR A 65 15.70 -6.95 -0.75
C TYR A 65 15.53 -7.75 0.54
N GLN A 66 15.53 -9.09 0.44
CA GLN A 66 15.38 -9.97 1.60
C GLN A 66 16.56 -9.80 2.57
N GLY A 67 17.80 -9.81 2.05
CA GLY A 67 18.99 -9.62 2.89
C GLY A 67 19.00 -8.26 3.59
N TRP A 68 18.54 -7.19 2.91
CA TRP A 68 18.36 -5.88 3.53
C TRP A 68 17.26 -5.91 4.61
N PHE A 69 16.08 -6.45 4.32
CA PHE A 69 14.95 -6.41 5.25
C PHE A 69 15.25 -7.19 6.54
N GLU A 70 15.85 -8.37 6.43
CA GLU A 70 16.24 -9.21 7.57
C GLU A 70 17.32 -8.54 8.45
N THR A 71 18.23 -7.78 7.85
CA THR A 71 19.35 -7.15 8.56
C THR A 71 18.99 -5.77 9.11
N VAL A 72 18.15 -5.02 8.40
CA VAL A 72 17.95 -3.58 8.62
C VAL A 72 16.48 -3.23 8.85
N GLY A 73 15.54 -3.85 8.14
CA GLY A 73 14.12 -3.44 8.14
C GLY A 73 13.46 -3.45 9.53
N ASP A 74 13.64 -4.53 10.29
CA ASP A 74 13.10 -4.65 11.65
C ASP A 74 13.81 -3.77 12.68
N VAL A 75 15.11 -3.50 12.48
CA VAL A 75 15.88 -2.58 13.32
C VAL A 75 15.44 -1.15 13.05
N LEU A 76 15.24 -0.81 11.79
CA LEU A 76 14.83 0.50 11.33
C LEU A 76 13.46 0.90 11.89
N MET A 77 12.46 0.00 11.87
CA MET A 77 11.16 0.27 12.47
C MET A 77 11.25 0.60 13.96
N ARG A 78 12.10 -0.13 14.70
CA ARG A 78 12.34 0.15 16.13
C ARG A 78 13.06 1.48 16.34
N GLN A 79 14.10 1.77 15.54
CA GLN A 79 14.81 3.03 15.63
C GLN A 79 13.90 4.23 15.36
N LEU A 80 13.09 4.16 14.30
CA LEU A 80 12.14 5.23 13.96
C LEU A 80 11.12 5.46 15.09
N SER A 81 10.58 4.40 15.69
CA SER A 81 9.64 4.55 16.82
C SER A 81 10.28 5.14 18.09
N HIS A 82 11.58 4.92 18.32
CA HIS A 82 12.33 5.55 19.42
C HIS A 82 12.86 6.97 19.10
N THR A 83 12.76 7.41 17.83
CA THR A 83 13.18 8.76 17.40
C THR A 83 11.99 9.75 17.43
N LEU A 84 10.82 9.31 17.89
CA LEU A 84 9.67 10.21 18.07
C LEU A 84 9.98 11.22 19.19
N GLU A 85 10.44 12.40 18.79
CA GLU A 85 10.18 13.62 19.56
C GLU A 85 8.85 14.18 19.03
N ALA A 86 7.93 14.52 19.94
CA ALA A 86 6.54 14.88 19.65
C ALA A 86 6.30 15.56 18.29
N SER A 87 5.52 14.88 17.45
CA SER A 87 4.99 15.35 16.17
C SER A 87 5.96 15.50 14.99
N ASP A 88 7.05 14.72 14.92
CA ASP A 88 7.82 14.64 13.67
C ASP A 88 7.04 13.88 12.58
N ALA A 89 6.30 14.64 11.78
CA ALA A 89 5.55 14.15 10.62
C ALA A 89 6.43 13.39 9.61
N GLU A 90 7.75 13.63 9.58
CA GLU A 90 8.69 12.89 8.74
C GLU A 90 8.91 11.46 9.24
N VAL A 91 9.05 11.28 10.56
CA VAL A 91 9.18 9.95 11.19
C VAL A 91 7.89 9.14 11.00
N MET A 92 6.72 9.76 11.19
CA MET A 92 5.44 9.09 10.97
C MET A 92 5.22 8.72 9.50
N THR A 93 5.69 9.58 8.58
CA THR A 93 5.73 9.25 7.14
C THR A 93 6.62 8.04 6.90
N ALA A 94 7.86 8.05 7.42
CA ALA A 94 8.82 6.96 7.27
C ALA A 94 8.27 5.62 7.81
N LEU A 95 7.66 5.65 8.99
CA LEU A 95 7.02 4.49 9.60
C LEU A 95 5.88 3.93 8.74
N ALA A 96 5.11 4.79 8.06
CA ALA A 96 4.07 4.34 7.15
C ALA A 96 4.61 3.66 5.88
N GLU A 97 5.76 4.11 5.36
CA GLU A 97 6.41 3.47 4.21
C GLU A 97 6.82 2.02 4.52
N MET A 98 7.10 1.70 5.79
CA MET A 98 7.49 0.36 6.24
C MET A 98 6.36 -0.67 6.12
N ALA A 99 5.10 -0.26 6.00
CA ALA A 99 3.97 -1.14 5.75
C ALA A 99 4.14 -1.93 4.46
N PHE A 100 4.45 -1.21 3.36
CA PHE A 100 4.77 -1.81 2.07
C PHE A 100 5.91 -2.82 2.25
N HIS A 101 6.97 -2.42 2.95
CA HIS A 101 8.18 -3.23 3.03
C HIS A 101 7.97 -4.57 3.73
N ARG A 102 7.26 -4.54 4.86
CA ARG A 102 6.94 -5.74 5.64
C ARG A 102 6.02 -6.68 4.88
N MET A 103 4.99 -6.17 4.21
CA MET A 103 4.13 -7.03 3.36
C MET A 103 4.91 -7.61 2.18
N ASN A 104 5.74 -6.79 1.52
CA ASN A 104 6.41 -7.15 0.28
C ASN A 104 7.49 -8.23 0.45
N THR A 105 8.08 -8.38 1.65
CA THR A 105 9.11 -9.39 1.92
C THR A 105 8.60 -10.82 1.72
N HIS A 106 7.28 -11.05 1.83
CA HIS A 106 6.66 -12.36 1.71
C HIS A 106 6.17 -12.69 0.29
N LEU A 107 6.38 -11.81 -0.69
CA LEU A 107 5.66 -11.84 -1.98
C LEU A 107 6.52 -12.14 -3.20
N GLY A 108 7.74 -12.65 -3.01
CA GLY A 108 8.62 -13.00 -4.12
C GLY A 108 7.99 -13.92 -5.17
N ALA A 109 7.24 -14.93 -4.73
CA ALA A 109 6.53 -15.82 -5.64
C ALA A 109 5.45 -15.10 -6.47
N ALA A 110 4.75 -14.12 -5.88
CA ALA A 110 3.77 -13.30 -6.59
C ALA A 110 4.45 -12.42 -7.66
N TRP A 111 5.59 -11.80 -7.34
CA TRP A 111 6.40 -11.04 -8.31
C TRP A 111 6.93 -11.91 -9.44
N LEU A 112 7.41 -13.12 -9.15
CA LEU A 112 7.86 -14.06 -10.17
C LEU A 112 6.71 -14.54 -11.06
N ARG A 113 5.50 -14.65 -10.51
CA ARG A 113 4.30 -15.00 -11.29
C ARG A 113 3.92 -13.86 -12.24
N LEU A 114 3.94 -12.62 -11.76
CA LEU A 114 3.70 -11.44 -12.61
C LEU A 114 4.72 -11.37 -13.77
N ALA A 115 5.97 -11.78 -13.53
CA ALA A 115 6.99 -11.81 -14.58
C ALA A 115 6.77 -12.91 -15.65
N ARG A 116 6.11 -14.04 -15.30
CA ARG A 116 5.83 -15.17 -16.21
C ARG A 116 4.68 -14.92 -17.17
N SER A 117 3.77 -14.01 -16.83
CA SER A 117 2.54 -13.83 -17.60
C SER A 117 2.71 -13.09 -18.93
N SER A 118 3.93 -12.67 -19.30
CA SER A 118 4.15 -11.93 -20.55
C SER A 118 4.16 -12.80 -21.81
N GLU A 119 4.29 -14.14 -21.71
CA GLU A 119 4.57 -14.97 -22.92
C GLU A 119 3.77 -16.27 -23.13
N THR A 120 3.03 -16.84 -22.17
CA THR A 120 2.39 -18.16 -22.44
C THR A 120 1.03 -18.42 -21.78
N HIS A 121 0.00 -18.68 -22.61
CA HIS A 121 -1.35 -19.09 -22.20
C HIS A 121 -1.50 -20.60 -21.91
N GLY A 122 -0.51 -21.44 -22.25
CA GLY A 122 -0.66 -22.90 -22.29
C GLY A 122 -0.30 -23.68 -21.00
N ALA A 123 0.43 -23.09 -20.05
CA ALA A 123 0.97 -23.81 -18.88
C ALA A 123 0.21 -23.56 -17.56
N ARG A 124 -1.06 -23.12 -17.62
CA ARG A 124 -1.79 -22.52 -16.48
C ARG A 124 -2.17 -23.45 -15.32
N ARG A 125 -2.37 -24.75 -15.55
CA ARG A 125 -2.93 -25.64 -14.49
C ARG A 125 -1.92 -26.03 -13.40
N GLN A 126 -0.71 -26.44 -13.76
CA GLN A 126 0.35 -26.77 -12.78
C GLN A 126 0.92 -25.53 -12.09
N SER A 127 0.82 -24.34 -12.71
CA SER A 127 1.18 -23.08 -12.06
C SER A 127 0.16 -22.62 -11.01
N GLY A 128 -1.10 -23.07 -11.10
CA GLY A 128 -2.17 -22.67 -10.20
C GLY A 128 -2.01 -23.17 -8.76
N GLU A 129 -1.69 -24.46 -8.59
CA GLU A 129 -1.48 -25.07 -7.26
C GLU A 129 -0.27 -24.45 -6.54
N VAL A 130 0.86 -24.32 -7.24
CA VAL A 130 2.07 -23.67 -6.69
C VAL A 130 1.81 -22.21 -6.31
N ALA A 131 0.96 -21.51 -7.08
CA ALA A 131 0.58 -20.14 -6.77
C ALA A 131 -0.34 -20.05 -5.55
N ALA A 132 -1.26 -21.00 -5.38
CA ALA A 132 -2.14 -21.07 -4.21
C ALA A 132 -1.33 -21.35 -2.92
N ASP A 133 -0.38 -22.29 -2.96
CA ASP A 133 0.49 -22.62 -1.83
C ASP A 133 1.40 -21.45 -1.42
N ALA A 134 1.99 -20.77 -2.42
CA ALA A 134 2.79 -19.58 -2.17
C ALA A 134 1.97 -18.44 -1.59
N THR A 135 0.74 -18.25 -2.07
CA THR A 135 -0.20 -17.26 -1.53
C THR A 135 -0.61 -17.61 -0.10
N ALA A 136 -0.93 -18.87 0.19
CA ALA A 136 -1.24 -19.34 1.54
C ALA A 136 -0.07 -19.11 2.50
N SER A 137 1.16 -19.41 2.05
CA SER A 137 2.38 -19.17 2.82
C SER A 137 2.58 -17.68 3.13
N ALA A 138 2.35 -16.80 2.15
CA ALA A 138 2.41 -15.35 2.36
C ALA A 138 1.37 -14.87 3.38
N ARG A 139 0.12 -15.35 3.29
CA ARG A 139 -0.95 -15.04 4.26
C ARG A 139 -0.55 -15.43 5.69
N ILE A 140 -0.01 -16.64 5.87
CA ILE A 140 0.47 -17.11 7.18
C ILE A 140 1.56 -16.18 7.73
N ALA A 141 2.53 -15.79 6.89
CA ALA A 141 3.61 -14.90 7.31
C ALA A 141 3.11 -13.50 7.68
N ILE A 142 2.19 -12.94 6.89
CA ILE A 142 1.58 -11.62 7.16
C ILE A 142 0.78 -11.63 8.47
N ARG A 143 0.03 -12.69 8.74
CA ARG A 143 -0.69 -12.86 10.02
C ARG A 143 0.27 -12.94 11.21
N ALA A 144 1.35 -13.72 11.06
CA ALA A 144 2.39 -13.80 12.08
C ALA A 144 3.06 -12.44 12.34
N ASP A 145 3.26 -11.62 11.30
CA ASP A 145 3.76 -10.27 11.45
C ASP A 145 2.76 -9.33 12.15
N ILE A 146 1.45 -9.44 11.84
CA ILE A 146 0.40 -8.69 12.57
C ILE A 146 0.45 -9.04 14.07
N ASP A 147 0.55 -10.32 14.41
CA ASP A 147 0.61 -10.77 15.81
C ASP A 147 1.88 -10.27 16.51
N ARG A 148 3.03 -10.33 15.83
CA ARG A 148 4.32 -9.85 16.37
C ARG A 148 4.29 -8.35 16.61
N LEU A 149 3.77 -7.60 15.65
CA LEU A 149 3.50 -6.17 15.77
C LEU A 149 2.57 -5.89 16.96
N SER A 150 1.51 -6.69 17.15
CA SER A 150 0.49 -6.46 18.19
C SER A 150 1.03 -6.75 19.58
N GLY A 151 1.96 -7.70 19.68
CA GLY A 151 2.76 -7.93 20.87
C GLY A 151 3.70 -6.77 21.17
N ALA A 152 4.43 -6.28 20.16
CA ALA A 152 5.37 -5.16 20.33
C ALA A 152 4.67 -3.87 20.77
N HIS A 153 3.51 -3.55 20.18
CA HIS A 153 2.72 -2.36 20.53
C HIS A 153 2.27 -2.36 21.99
N ARG A 154 1.70 -3.47 22.47
CA ARG A 154 1.33 -3.63 23.88
C ARG A 154 2.52 -3.46 24.83
N GLY A 155 3.73 -3.83 24.39
CA GLY A 155 4.96 -3.61 25.14
C GLY A 155 5.29 -2.11 25.28
N ILE A 156 5.06 -1.31 24.24
CA ILE A 156 5.27 0.14 24.23
C ILE A 156 4.25 0.83 25.16
N GLU A 157 2.97 0.47 25.07
CA GLU A 157 1.91 1.03 25.95
C GLU A 157 2.18 0.79 27.44
N THR A 158 2.91 -0.27 27.77
CA THR A 158 3.16 -0.70 29.16
C THR A 158 4.55 -0.36 29.69
N SER A 159 5.49 0.08 28.84
CA SER A 159 6.87 0.36 29.26
C SER A 159 7.02 1.67 30.04
N GLY A 160 6.15 2.65 29.79
CA GLY A 160 6.26 4.00 30.37
C GLY A 160 7.45 4.81 29.85
N GLU A 161 8.08 4.36 28.75
CA GLU A 161 9.28 4.98 28.16
C GLU A 161 8.97 6.20 27.28
N PHE A 162 7.69 6.43 26.95
CA PHE A 162 7.23 7.44 26.00
C PHE A 162 6.34 8.49 26.66
N ALA A 163 6.33 9.72 26.13
CA ALA A 163 5.36 10.72 26.55
C ALA A 163 3.95 10.33 26.09
N ALA A 164 2.92 10.77 26.82
CA ALA A 164 1.54 10.37 26.54
C ALA A 164 1.06 10.73 25.12
N ASP A 165 1.49 11.88 24.59
CA ASP A 165 1.14 12.32 23.23
C ASP A 165 1.82 11.44 22.16
N ASP A 166 3.08 11.04 22.37
CA ASP A 166 3.81 10.14 21.47
C ASP A 166 3.19 8.74 21.44
N VAL A 167 2.70 8.25 22.57
CA VAL A 167 2.00 6.96 22.66
C VAL A 167 0.71 6.99 21.83
N VAL A 168 -0.06 8.08 21.88
CA VAL A 168 -1.30 8.22 21.09
C VAL A 168 -1.00 8.23 19.60
N GLU A 169 0.01 9.00 19.16
CA GLU A 169 0.40 9.04 17.75
C GLU A 169 0.92 7.67 17.26
N LEU A 170 1.71 6.97 18.08
CA LEU A 170 2.19 5.63 17.79
C LEU A 170 1.05 4.61 17.73
N ASP A 171 0.06 4.67 18.62
CA ASP A 171 -1.12 3.79 18.59
C ASP A 171 -1.95 4.01 17.31
N ASP A 172 -2.19 5.26 16.94
CA ASP A 172 -2.93 5.59 15.71
C ASP A 172 -2.22 5.05 14.46
N TRP A 173 -0.90 5.23 14.38
CA TRP A 173 -0.10 4.67 13.29
C TRP A 173 -0.11 3.15 13.31
N TYR A 174 0.10 2.55 14.47
CA TYR A 174 0.14 1.11 14.66
C TYR A 174 -1.18 0.47 14.21
N SER A 175 -2.29 1.04 14.66
CA SER A 175 -3.64 0.67 14.28
C SER A 175 -3.87 0.80 12.76
N ALA A 176 -3.35 1.87 12.14
CA ALA A 176 -3.43 2.05 10.69
C ALA A 176 -2.62 0.99 9.91
N LEU A 177 -1.40 0.67 10.36
CA LEU A 177 -0.54 -0.35 9.78
C LEU A 177 -1.21 -1.74 9.85
N VAL A 178 -1.71 -2.12 11.02
CA VAL A 178 -2.42 -3.40 11.21
C VAL A 178 -3.65 -3.47 10.32
N THR A 179 -4.40 -2.37 10.20
CA THR A 179 -5.57 -2.29 9.32
C THR A 179 -5.18 -2.52 7.85
N GLN A 180 -4.09 -1.89 7.38
CA GLN A 180 -3.55 -2.13 6.04
C GLN A 180 -3.13 -3.58 5.82
N MET A 181 -2.42 -4.19 6.77
CA MET A 181 -1.97 -5.57 6.64
C MET A 181 -3.13 -6.58 6.66
N ARG A 182 -4.17 -6.35 7.47
CA ARG A 182 -5.38 -7.17 7.47
C ARG A 182 -6.15 -7.06 6.16
N ALA A 183 -6.33 -5.83 5.67
CA ALA A 183 -6.93 -5.59 4.36
C ALA A 183 -6.17 -6.30 3.23
N PHE A 184 -4.84 -6.29 3.29
CA PHE A 184 -4.01 -7.00 2.34
C PHE A 184 -4.14 -8.53 2.46
N ASP A 185 -4.18 -9.10 3.67
CA ASP A 185 -4.45 -10.54 3.89
C ASP A 185 -5.83 -10.96 3.33
N ASP A 186 -6.84 -10.11 3.49
CA ASP A 186 -8.18 -10.33 2.91
C ASP A 186 -8.12 -10.31 1.37
N LEU A 187 -7.38 -9.38 0.78
CA LEU A 187 -7.22 -9.30 -0.67
C LEU A 187 -6.40 -10.46 -1.25
N LEU A 188 -5.47 -11.05 -0.50
CA LEU A 188 -4.75 -12.25 -0.91
C LEU A 188 -5.68 -13.46 -1.09
N GLU A 189 -6.88 -13.45 -0.48
CA GLU A 189 -7.90 -14.47 -0.73
C GLU A 189 -8.39 -14.46 -2.18
N VAL A 190 -8.39 -13.30 -2.84
CA VAL A 190 -8.71 -13.19 -4.28
C VAL A 190 -7.76 -14.08 -5.10
N ALA A 191 -6.47 -14.06 -4.80
CA ALA A 191 -5.47 -14.89 -5.48
C ALA A 191 -5.54 -16.38 -5.12
N GLN A 192 -6.20 -16.75 -4.01
CA GLN A 192 -6.49 -18.14 -3.68
C GLN A 192 -7.72 -18.66 -4.44
N ILE A 193 -8.72 -17.81 -4.64
CA ILE A 193 -9.95 -18.14 -5.37
C ILE A 193 -9.68 -18.15 -6.89
N ASP A 194 -8.93 -17.17 -7.39
CA ASP A 194 -8.54 -17.04 -8.79
C ASP A 194 -6.99 -17.02 -8.90
N PRO A 195 -6.37 -18.17 -9.21
CA PRO A 195 -4.92 -18.30 -9.29
C PRO A 195 -4.25 -17.47 -10.40
N ASP A 196 -5.03 -16.96 -11.37
CA ASP A 196 -4.53 -16.05 -12.39
C ASP A 196 -4.36 -14.61 -11.86
N VAL A 197 -4.96 -14.28 -10.70
CA VAL A 197 -4.81 -12.98 -10.06
C VAL A 197 -3.52 -12.91 -9.23
N VAL A 198 -2.73 -11.88 -9.48
CA VAL A 198 -1.57 -11.46 -8.67
C VAL A 198 -1.98 -10.29 -7.79
N VAL A 199 -1.72 -10.41 -6.48
CA VAL A 199 -2.00 -9.37 -5.48
C VAL A 199 -0.66 -8.91 -4.89
N LEU A 200 -0.41 -7.60 -4.94
CA LEU A 200 0.85 -6.98 -4.51
C LEU A 200 0.56 -5.70 -3.71
N PRO A 201 1.32 -5.38 -2.65
CA PRO A 201 1.23 -4.08 -2.02
C PRO A 201 1.68 -3.03 -3.03
N ALA A 202 0.97 -1.91 -3.09
CA ALA A 202 1.35 -0.83 -3.98
C ALA A 202 2.69 -0.23 -3.49
N PRO A 203 3.69 -0.06 -4.38
CA PRO A 203 4.91 0.66 -4.04
C PRO A 203 4.58 2.02 -3.44
N VAL A 204 5.35 2.47 -2.44
CA VAL A 204 5.07 3.67 -1.62
C VAL A 204 4.68 4.90 -2.46
N GLN A 205 5.33 5.11 -3.60
CA GLN A 205 5.06 6.23 -4.51
C GLN A 205 3.70 6.19 -5.23
N PHE A 206 2.98 5.06 -5.19
CA PHE A 206 1.60 4.94 -5.69
C PHE A 206 0.62 5.53 -4.68
N SER A 207 0.97 5.54 -3.40
CA SER A 207 0.12 6.00 -2.31
C SER A 207 -0.07 7.52 -2.30
N THR A 208 0.78 8.26 -3.02
CA THR A 208 0.81 9.73 -3.10
C THR A 208 0.20 10.31 -4.39
N GLN A 209 -0.45 9.49 -5.23
CA GLN A 209 -1.05 9.89 -6.53
C GLN A 209 -2.42 10.59 -6.42
N GLY A 210 -2.70 11.30 -5.33
CA GLY A 210 -3.95 12.03 -5.12
C GLY A 210 -5.20 11.15 -5.28
N ALA A 211 -6.00 11.41 -6.32
CA ALA A 211 -7.22 10.66 -6.63
C ALA A 211 -6.95 9.25 -7.18
N ALA A 212 -5.74 8.98 -7.67
CA ALA A 212 -5.29 7.65 -8.10
C ALA A 212 -4.44 6.96 -7.02
N SER A 213 -4.42 7.44 -5.78
CA SER A 213 -3.68 6.79 -4.71
C SER A 213 -4.21 5.39 -4.43
N CYS A 214 -3.35 4.38 -4.44
CA CYS A 214 -3.68 3.02 -4.00
C CYS A 214 -2.62 2.46 -3.06
N ASP A 215 -3.03 1.48 -2.26
CA ASP A 215 -2.21 0.79 -1.26
C ASP A 215 -1.98 -0.69 -1.64
N VAL A 216 -2.85 -1.24 -2.49
CA VAL A 216 -2.75 -2.61 -3.03
C VAL A 216 -3.05 -2.58 -4.53
N VAL A 217 -2.33 -3.40 -5.28
CA VAL A 217 -2.53 -3.62 -6.71
C VAL A 217 -2.93 -5.06 -6.95
N LEU A 218 -4.01 -5.28 -7.69
CA LEU A 218 -4.40 -6.59 -8.17
C LEU A 218 -4.31 -6.59 -9.69
N VAL A 219 -3.66 -7.61 -10.24
CA VAL A 219 -3.44 -7.77 -11.68
C VAL A 219 -3.94 -9.15 -12.06
N ASN A 220 -4.81 -9.23 -13.06
CA ASN A 220 -5.16 -10.46 -13.74
C ASN A 220 -4.61 -10.39 -15.18
N PRO A 221 -3.41 -10.94 -15.42
CA PRO A 221 -2.83 -10.97 -16.76
C PRO A 221 -3.65 -11.82 -17.75
N ALA A 222 -4.43 -12.80 -17.27
CA ALA A 222 -5.24 -13.65 -18.13
C ALA A 222 -6.42 -12.90 -18.76
N THR A 223 -6.88 -11.83 -18.12
CA THR A 223 -8.01 -11.00 -18.59
C THR A 223 -7.59 -9.59 -18.99
N ASP A 224 -6.29 -9.30 -18.99
CA ASP A 224 -5.71 -7.96 -19.25
C ASP A 224 -6.30 -6.88 -18.32
N ARG A 225 -6.51 -7.23 -17.04
CA ARG A 225 -7.09 -6.33 -16.03
C ARG A 225 -6.13 -6.00 -14.91
N ALA A 226 -6.17 -4.76 -14.46
CA ALA A 226 -5.57 -4.31 -13.21
C ALA A 226 -6.54 -3.42 -12.43
N ILE A 227 -6.44 -3.45 -11.11
CA ILE A 227 -7.17 -2.57 -10.19
C ILE A 227 -6.23 -2.11 -9.07
N GLY A 228 -6.38 -0.84 -8.68
CA GLY A 228 -5.81 -0.31 -7.45
C GLY A 228 -6.86 -0.36 -6.36
N VAL A 229 -6.46 -0.69 -5.13
CA VAL A 229 -7.33 -0.65 -3.95
C VAL A 229 -6.73 0.29 -2.94
N ARG A 230 -7.55 1.20 -2.41
CA ARG A 230 -7.21 2.09 -1.30
C ARG A 230 -7.84 1.56 -0.03
N VAL A 231 -7.00 1.36 0.98
CA VAL A 231 -7.46 0.91 2.29
C VAL A 231 -7.89 2.15 3.08
N PRO A 232 -9.08 2.17 3.70
CA PRO A 232 -9.49 3.25 4.56
C PRO A 232 -8.52 3.39 5.72
N HIS A 233 -8.14 4.62 6.01
CA HIS A 233 -7.41 4.97 7.21
C HIS A 233 -8.34 5.74 8.12
N ARG A 234 -8.20 5.55 9.45
CA ARG A 234 -8.72 6.55 10.39
C ARG A 234 -8.05 7.88 10.04
N SER A 235 -8.88 8.87 9.73
CA SER A 235 -8.53 10.15 9.15
C SER A 235 -7.53 10.92 10.02
N GLY A 236 -6.38 11.30 9.45
CA GLY A 236 -5.42 12.23 10.08
C GLY A 236 -4.00 12.11 9.54
N TRP A 237 -3.44 10.90 9.53
CA TRP A 237 -2.00 10.71 9.34
C TRP A 237 -1.51 10.82 7.89
N ARG A 238 -2.36 10.55 6.88
CA ARG A 238 -2.01 10.72 5.45
C ARG A 238 -2.23 12.12 4.90
N SER A 239 -3.02 12.95 5.58
CA SER A 239 -3.29 14.32 5.17
C SER A 239 -2.01 15.18 5.16
N SER A 240 -0.97 14.76 5.89
CA SER A 240 0.37 15.36 5.89
C SER A 240 1.21 14.97 4.66
N LEU A 241 1.01 13.78 4.07
CA LEU A 241 1.75 13.30 2.89
C LEU A 241 1.41 14.08 1.62
N SER A 242 0.16 14.54 1.48
CA SER A 242 -0.28 15.39 0.36
C SER A 242 0.08 16.87 0.54
N SER A 243 0.39 17.29 1.77
CA SER A 243 0.55 18.71 2.12
C SER A 243 2.00 19.18 2.13
N SER A 244 3.00 18.28 2.00
CA SER A 244 4.43 18.64 2.07
C SER A 244 5.01 19.23 0.77
N SER A 245 4.18 19.71 -0.18
CA SER A 245 4.66 20.37 -1.40
C SER A 245 4.76 21.90 -1.31
N GLY A 246 4.58 22.50 -0.13
CA GLY A 246 4.58 23.96 0.01
C GLY A 246 5.34 24.47 1.23
N MET A 247 6.55 24.99 0.99
CA MET A 247 7.29 26.05 1.72
C MET A 247 7.53 25.88 3.25
N PRO A 248 8.71 26.28 3.76
CA PRO A 248 8.94 26.36 5.20
C PRO A 248 7.98 27.37 5.82
N ARG A 249 7.19 26.91 6.80
CA ARG A 249 6.23 27.74 7.53
C ARG A 249 7.01 28.67 8.48
N ALA A 250 7.35 29.85 7.99
CA ALA A 250 7.92 30.92 8.78
C ALA A 250 6.98 31.27 9.96
N GLY A 251 7.59 31.36 11.14
CA GLY A 251 7.16 32.08 12.35
C GLY A 251 5.66 32.27 12.59
N ARG A 252 5.12 31.58 13.60
CA ARG A 252 3.93 32.03 14.34
C ARG A 252 4.23 33.40 14.96
N VAL A 253 3.71 34.47 14.35
CA VAL A 253 3.45 35.72 15.05
C VAL A 253 1.95 35.76 15.35
N ALA A 254 1.63 35.91 16.63
CA ALA A 254 0.28 36.06 17.14
C ALA A 254 -0.41 37.30 16.54
N ALA A 255 -1.67 37.14 16.15
CA ALA A 255 -2.59 38.26 16.00
C ALA A 255 -4.01 37.82 16.39
N ALA A 256 -4.66 38.71 17.13
CA ALA A 256 -5.86 38.51 17.92
C ALA A 256 -7.16 38.60 17.10
N GLN A 257 -8.21 38.02 17.69
CA GLN A 257 -9.60 38.48 17.78
C GLN A 257 -10.25 39.18 16.56
N SER A 258 -11.32 38.58 16.03
CA SER A 258 -12.65 39.22 16.01
C SER A 258 -13.73 38.17 15.84
N ALA A 259 -14.74 38.23 16.71
CA ALA A 259 -16.06 37.65 16.49
C ALA A 259 -16.79 38.42 15.37
N ASP A 260 -17.71 37.79 14.65
CA ASP A 260 -19.16 37.96 14.88
C ASP A 260 -20.02 37.38 13.73
N SER A 261 -21.16 36.81 14.15
CA SER A 261 -22.51 36.72 13.56
C SER A 261 -22.84 36.13 12.17
N GLY A 262 -23.83 35.22 12.19
CA GLY A 262 -24.98 35.19 11.24
C GLY A 262 -25.15 33.88 10.44
N LYS A 263 -25.98 32.91 10.83
CA LYS A 263 -27.47 32.76 10.73
C LYS A 263 -27.95 31.92 9.51
N ASP A 264 -28.61 30.81 9.85
CA ASP A 264 -29.70 30.04 9.20
C ASP A 264 -29.74 29.80 7.67
N THR A 265 -29.84 28.52 7.27
CA THR A 265 -30.94 28.04 6.40
C THR A 265 -31.09 26.51 6.43
N GLU A 266 -32.35 26.07 6.52
CA GLU A 266 -32.87 24.71 6.58
C GLU A 266 -32.83 23.94 5.24
N ASP A 267 -32.94 22.62 5.40
CA ASP A 267 -33.61 21.62 4.56
C ASP A 267 -33.31 21.53 3.06
N THR A 268 -32.80 20.37 2.66
CA THR A 268 -33.59 19.39 1.89
C THR A 268 -32.83 18.07 1.74
N SER A 269 -33.38 17.01 2.36
CA SER A 269 -33.12 15.64 1.91
C SER A 269 -33.86 15.40 0.59
N PRO A 270 -33.27 14.63 -0.34
CA PRO A 270 -34.05 13.56 -0.93
C PRO A 270 -33.31 12.23 -0.84
N SER A 271 -34.03 11.29 -0.22
CA SER A 271 -33.80 9.86 -0.32
C SER A 271 -33.65 9.42 -1.77
N GLY A 272 -32.60 8.65 -2.03
CA GLY A 272 -32.31 8.06 -3.32
C GLY A 272 -31.04 7.24 -3.23
N VAL A 273 -31.08 6.12 -2.48
CA VAL A 273 -30.00 5.12 -2.46
C VAL A 273 -30.04 4.35 -3.78
N GLY A 274 -29.68 5.03 -4.87
CA GLY A 274 -29.12 4.40 -6.04
C GLY A 274 -27.62 4.43 -5.85
N GLN A 275 -27.01 3.31 -5.44
CA GLN A 275 -25.57 3.13 -5.55
C GLN A 275 -25.20 3.24 -7.03
N ARG A 276 -24.86 4.45 -7.48
CA ARG A 276 -24.01 4.62 -8.65
C ARG A 276 -22.70 3.95 -8.26
N ILE A 277 -22.42 2.81 -8.88
CA ILE A 277 -21.08 2.25 -8.91
C ILE A 277 -20.25 3.28 -9.65
N ASP A 278 -19.60 4.16 -8.90
CA ASP A 278 -18.64 5.08 -9.46
C ASP A 278 -17.51 4.22 -10.04
N HIS A 279 -17.18 4.41 -11.33
CA HIS A 279 -16.07 3.74 -11.99
C HIS A 279 -14.75 4.37 -11.54
N SER A 280 -14.61 4.62 -10.24
CA SER A 280 -13.41 5.15 -9.64
C SER A 280 -12.25 4.23 -10.02
N ARG A 281 -11.16 4.84 -10.49
CA ARG A 281 -9.94 4.14 -10.92
C ARG A 281 -9.30 3.31 -9.78
N VAL A 282 -9.75 3.54 -8.55
CA VAL A 282 -9.33 2.87 -7.33
C VAL A 282 -10.56 2.48 -6.52
N LEU A 283 -10.58 1.24 -6.00
CA LEU A 283 -11.61 0.76 -5.08
C LEU A 283 -11.34 1.25 -3.66
N GLU A 284 -12.32 1.85 -2.99
CA GLU A 284 -12.20 2.26 -1.59
C GLU A 284 -12.83 1.22 -0.65
N MET A 285 -12.05 0.72 0.31
CA MET A 285 -12.50 -0.33 1.25
C MET A 285 -13.30 0.18 2.48
N GLY A 286 -13.55 1.49 2.59
CA GLY A 286 -14.11 2.17 3.78
C GLY A 286 -15.41 1.63 4.39
N THR A 287 -16.29 1.05 3.58
CA THR A 287 -17.66 0.71 3.99
C THR A 287 -18.04 -0.74 3.72
N LEU A 288 -17.09 -1.56 3.29
CA LEU A 288 -17.35 -2.90 2.75
C LEU A 288 -16.74 -3.97 3.65
N ARG A 289 -17.49 -5.05 3.86
CA ARG A 289 -16.95 -6.25 4.53
C ARG A 289 -15.89 -6.91 3.63
N PRO A 290 -14.88 -7.59 4.18
CA PRO A 290 -13.84 -8.30 3.42
C PRO A 290 -14.38 -9.16 2.28
N ALA A 291 -15.43 -9.96 2.53
CA ALA A 291 -16.07 -10.79 1.51
C ALA A 291 -16.68 -9.98 0.35
N GLN A 292 -17.19 -8.77 0.62
CA GLN A 292 -17.72 -7.88 -0.43
C GLN A 292 -16.59 -7.32 -1.29
N ILE A 293 -15.44 -7.01 -0.68
CA ILE A 293 -14.26 -6.51 -1.40
C ILE A 293 -13.69 -7.59 -2.30
N VAL A 294 -13.54 -8.82 -1.79
CA VAL A 294 -13.12 -9.98 -2.59
C VAL A 294 -14.08 -10.21 -3.77
N THR A 295 -15.39 -10.13 -3.51
CA THR A 295 -16.43 -10.30 -4.55
C THR A 295 -16.33 -9.22 -5.63
N ILE A 296 -16.19 -7.94 -5.24
CA ILE A 296 -16.08 -6.81 -6.17
C ILE A 296 -14.78 -6.91 -6.97
N ALA A 297 -13.65 -7.23 -6.32
CA ALA A 297 -12.37 -7.41 -6.99
C ALA A 297 -12.44 -8.52 -8.04
N LEU A 298 -12.99 -9.69 -7.67
CA LEU A 298 -13.20 -10.80 -8.61
C LEU A 298 -14.09 -10.39 -9.78
N HIS A 299 -15.17 -9.65 -9.53
CA HIS A 299 -16.05 -9.18 -10.59
C HIS A 299 -15.33 -8.23 -11.56
N GLN A 300 -14.57 -7.25 -11.04
CA GLN A 300 -13.84 -6.27 -11.86
C GLN A 300 -12.66 -6.87 -12.65
N LEU A 301 -12.10 -7.98 -12.18
CA LEU A 301 -11.00 -8.68 -12.84
C LEU A 301 -11.48 -9.71 -13.90
N ARG A 302 -12.79 -9.95 -14.03
CA ARG A 302 -13.34 -10.80 -15.10
C ARG A 302 -13.32 -10.10 -16.48
N PRO A 303 -13.36 -10.86 -17.58
CA PRO A 303 -13.58 -10.31 -18.92
C PRO A 303 -14.88 -9.50 -18.99
N VAL A 304 -14.94 -8.46 -19.84
CA VAL A 304 -16.14 -7.60 -19.99
C VAL A 304 -17.39 -8.43 -20.34
N GLU A 305 -17.21 -9.46 -21.15
CA GLU A 305 -18.29 -10.34 -21.61
C GLU A 305 -18.92 -11.17 -20.48
N ALA A 306 -18.22 -11.32 -19.34
CA ALA A 306 -18.68 -12.07 -18.17
C ALA A 306 -19.22 -11.17 -17.03
N GLN A 307 -19.33 -9.85 -17.28
CA GLN A 307 -19.85 -8.85 -16.32
C GLN A 307 -21.31 -8.45 -16.61
N ALA A 308 -21.90 -8.98 -17.69
CA ALA A 308 -23.29 -8.73 -18.12
C ALA A 308 -24.30 -9.70 -17.49
#